data_AF-A0AB35FXI0-F1
#
_entry.id   AF-A0AB35FXI0-F1
#
_cell.length_a   1.000
_cell.length_b   1.000
_cell.length_c   1.000
_cell.angle_alpha   90.00
_cell.angle_beta   90.00
_cell.angle_gamma   90.00
#
_symmetry.space_group_name_H-M   'P 1'
#
loop_
_entity.id
_entity.type
_entity.pdbx_description
1 polymer ?
#
loop_
_entity_poly.entity_id
_entity_poly.type
_entity_poly.pdbx_seq_one_letter_code
_entity_poly.pdbx_strand_id
1 'polypeptide(L)'
;MLNKIPETRLSDFRKRVAHVLKQTLGEKLSAKERLFVIPENHFNIYTILFKQSVSEVKITFAEINNLEEDNFRYIDLKKETDGDLNIEGFRPENNLAYFRSMGFLNEDINWEKVVPSSIQLIDFSSTDQYTDFWLKADFDSIENNLSKKQFELIKFNSNLLNRSSFGFKEMVNQVADSQFTGILNEILGAYNKGWFYVSASAIGGLIEMLLYKTAVNYGKDNFETQRDKITKKNYVKKMRELRNFTQKLDEKQQIHFDALDELTMDRDYLTRNAVSHYTSGFVNEREVESLFVALTNTYTRYFVPSKNYADSHPEHTLNHLTESDQ
;
A
#
# COMPACT_ATOMS: atom_id res chain seq x y z
N MET A 1 11.70 -33.41 35.62
CA MET A 1 12.40 -32.28 36.27
C MET A 1 12.25 -31.07 35.37
N LEU A 2 11.68 -29.97 35.87
CA LEU A 2 11.62 -28.70 35.15
C LEU A 2 13.06 -28.20 34.98
N ASN A 3 13.64 -28.40 33.80
CA ASN A 3 14.88 -27.74 33.43
C ASN A 3 14.56 -26.25 33.23
N LYS A 4 14.61 -25.49 34.34
CA LYS A 4 14.54 -24.03 34.29
C LYS A 4 15.70 -23.54 33.43
N ILE A 5 15.40 -22.95 32.29
CA ILE A 5 16.30 -21.95 31.74
C ILE A 5 16.30 -20.79 32.75
N PRO A 6 17.47 -20.25 33.13
CA PRO A 6 17.52 -19.17 34.11
C PRO A 6 16.76 -17.94 33.60
N GLU A 7 16.01 -17.28 34.48
CA GLU A 7 15.28 -16.00 34.24
C GLU A 7 16.11 -14.98 33.45
N THR A 8 17.44 -15.06 33.58
CA THR A 8 18.41 -14.30 32.80
C THR A 8 18.16 -14.37 31.30
N ARG A 9 17.83 -15.54 30.72
CA ARG A 9 17.65 -15.68 29.27
C ARG A 9 16.36 -15.03 28.75
N LEU A 10 15.28 -15.04 29.54
CA LEU A 10 14.06 -14.33 29.17
C LEU A 10 14.27 -12.81 29.22
N SER A 11 15.02 -12.34 30.23
CA SER A 11 15.52 -10.96 30.26
C SER A 11 16.38 -10.64 29.04
N ASP A 12 17.31 -11.53 28.67
CA ASP A 12 18.21 -11.34 27.54
C ASP A 12 17.45 -11.31 26.21
N PHE A 13 16.41 -12.14 26.06
CA PHE A 13 15.47 -12.10 24.94
C PHE A 13 14.84 -10.71 24.81
N ARG A 14 14.26 -10.18 25.88
CA ARG A 14 13.63 -8.85 25.86
C ARG A 14 14.64 -7.73 25.61
N LYS A 15 15.85 -7.81 26.19
CA LYS A 15 16.93 -6.86 25.93
C LYS A 15 17.37 -6.89 24.47
N ARG A 16 17.49 -8.09 23.88
CA ARG A 16 17.85 -8.26 22.47
C ARG A 16 16.77 -7.67 21.57
N VAL A 17 15.50 -7.93 21.84
CA VAL A 17 14.38 -7.33 21.10
C VAL A 17 14.46 -5.81 21.11
N ALA A 18 14.58 -5.21 22.30
CA ALA A 18 14.70 -3.76 22.44
C ALA A 18 15.92 -3.19 21.71
N HIS A 19 17.06 -3.90 21.77
CA HIS A 19 18.28 -3.51 21.08
C HIS A 19 18.10 -3.51 19.55
N VAL A 20 17.61 -4.62 18.98
CA VAL A 20 17.43 -4.79 17.54
C VAL A 20 16.40 -3.78 17.02
N LEU A 21 15.24 -3.66 17.66
CA LEU A 21 14.21 -2.70 17.24
C LEU A 21 14.70 -1.26 17.29
N LYS A 22 15.45 -0.87 18.33
CA LYS A 22 16.05 0.47 18.43
C LYS A 22 17.06 0.72 17.31
N GLN A 23 17.90 -0.26 16.98
CA GLN A 23 18.86 -0.13 15.88
C GLN A 23 18.17 -0.05 14.51
N THR A 24 17.13 -0.86 14.28
CA THR A 24 16.43 -0.93 12.98
C THR A 24 15.50 0.25 12.76
N LEU A 25 14.76 0.69 13.78
CA LEU A 25 13.72 1.71 13.65
C LEU A 25 14.19 3.13 13.99
N GLY A 26 15.27 3.27 14.78
CA GLY A 26 15.83 4.56 15.17
C GLY A 26 14.79 5.49 15.79
N GLU A 27 14.69 6.72 15.30
CA GLU A 27 13.72 7.73 15.76
C GLU A 27 12.26 7.33 15.56
N LYS A 28 11.98 6.33 14.71
CA LYS A 28 10.61 5.86 14.40
C LYS A 28 10.12 4.75 15.33
N LEU A 29 10.92 4.34 16.33
CA LEU A 29 10.63 3.22 17.22
C LEU A 29 9.23 3.33 17.83
N SER A 30 8.91 4.45 18.50
CA SER A 30 7.62 4.66 19.19
C SER A 30 6.40 4.62 18.25
N ALA A 31 6.58 4.91 16.97
CA ALA A 31 5.49 4.87 15.99
C ALA A 31 5.29 3.49 15.36
N LYS A 32 6.32 2.63 15.39
CA LYS A 32 6.40 1.41 14.57
C LYS A 32 6.66 0.12 15.34
N GLU A 33 7.01 0.17 16.62
CA GLU A 33 7.26 -1.04 17.42
C GLU A 33 6.03 -1.94 17.52
N ARG A 34 4.82 -1.35 17.55
CA ARG A 34 3.52 -2.05 17.51
C ARG A 34 3.27 -2.91 16.28
N LEU A 35 4.12 -2.80 15.25
CA LEU A 35 4.04 -3.64 14.06
C LEU A 35 4.61 -5.04 14.32
N PHE A 36 5.41 -5.21 15.36
CA PHE A 36 6.01 -6.49 15.75
C PHE A 36 5.15 -7.16 16.83
N VAL A 37 5.08 -8.49 16.80
CA VAL A 37 4.25 -9.23 17.75
C VAL A 37 4.87 -9.21 19.15
N ILE A 38 6.20 -9.19 19.24
CA ILE A 38 6.94 -9.36 20.49
C ILE A 38 6.69 -8.21 21.50
N PRO A 39 6.79 -6.91 21.15
CA PRO A 39 6.61 -5.82 22.11
C PRO A 39 5.20 -5.76 22.72
N GLU A 40 4.19 -6.25 22.00
CA GLU A 40 2.77 -6.12 22.36
C GLU A 40 2.25 -7.28 23.24
N ASN A 41 3.03 -8.34 23.40
CA ASN A 41 2.55 -9.59 24.01
C ASN A 41 3.58 -10.21 24.95
N HIS A 42 3.11 -11.06 25.85
CA HIS A 42 3.90 -11.99 26.63
C HIS A 42 3.73 -13.42 26.11
N PHE A 43 4.75 -14.25 26.28
CA PHE A 43 4.81 -15.55 25.62
C PHE A 43 5.13 -16.71 26.55
N ASN A 44 4.51 -17.86 26.31
CA ASN A 44 5.11 -19.12 26.73
C ASN A 44 5.98 -19.61 25.57
N ILE A 45 7.29 -19.66 25.82
CA ILE A 45 8.30 -20.11 24.85
C ILE A 45 8.62 -21.57 25.15
N TYR A 46 8.59 -22.40 24.11
CA TYR A 46 8.82 -23.84 24.23
C TYR A 46 10.04 -24.21 23.41
N THR A 47 10.93 -25.03 23.97
CA THR A 47 11.94 -25.76 23.18
C THR A 47 11.69 -27.25 23.30
N ILE A 48 11.48 -27.90 22.15
CA ILE A 48 11.34 -29.34 22.03
C ILE A 48 12.65 -29.93 21.53
N LEU A 49 13.22 -30.87 22.27
CA LEU A 49 14.31 -31.75 21.82
C LEU A 49 13.71 -33.07 21.32
N PHE A 50 14.08 -33.47 20.11
CA PHE A 50 13.61 -34.71 19.49
C PHE A 50 14.73 -35.37 18.68
N LYS A 51 14.54 -36.64 18.34
CA LYS A 51 15.42 -37.37 17.42
C LYS A 51 14.89 -37.27 16.00
N GLN A 52 15.78 -36.94 15.08
CA GLN A 52 15.54 -37.02 13.65
C GLN A 52 16.65 -37.86 13.03
N SER A 53 16.30 -39.06 12.56
CA SER A 53 17.27 -40.07 12.14
C SER A 53 18.31 -40.36 13.24
N VAL A 54 19.58 -39.99 13.03
CA VAL A 54 20.68 -40.18 14.00
C VAL A 54 21.01 -38.91 14.81
N SER A 55 20.33 -37.79 14.52
CA SER A 55 20.65 -36.48 15.09
C SER A 55 19.63 -36.07 16.16
N GLU A 56 20.11 -35.42 17.21
CA GLU A 56 19.26 -34.70 18.15
C GLU A 56 19.01 -33.28 17.63
N VAL A 57 17.75 -32.89 17.49
CA VAL A 57 17.33 -31.63 16.89
C VAL A 57 16.44 -30.87 17.89
N LYS A 58 16.52 -29.53 17.87
CA LYS A 58 15.69 -28.66 18.71
C LYS A 58 14.82 -27.76 17.86
N ILE A 59 13.53 -27.69 18.20
CA ILE A 59 12.59 -26.68 17.69
C ILE A 59 12.22 -25.77 18.84
N THR A 60 12.32 -24.46 18.64
CA THR A 60 11.79 -23.46 19.57
C THR A 60 10.63 -22.72 18.90
N PHE A 61 9.58 -22.45 19.67
CA PHE A 61 8.42 -21.66 19.25
C PHE A 61 7.78 -20.95 20.45
N ALA A 62 6.89 -20.00 20.18
CA ALA A 62 6.18 -19.23 21.19
C ALA A 62 4.67 -19.25 20.95
N GLU A 63 3.91 -19.31 22.04
CA GLU A 63 2.48 -18.98 22.05
C GLU A 63 2.26 -17.69 22.85
N ILE A 64 1.29 -16.89 22.44
CA ILE A 64 0.86 -15.72 23.22
C ILE A 64 0.15 -16.22 24.49
N ASN A 65 0.65 -15.80 25.65
CA ASN A 65 0.04 -16.10 26.93
C ASN A 65 -0.81 -14.90 27.42
N ASN A 66 -1.63 -15.13 28.45
CA ASN A 66 -2.43 -14.09 29.09
C ASN A 66 -1.78 -13.59 30.40
N LEU A 67 -0.49 -13.85 30.60
CA LEU A 67 0.26 -13.48 31.79
C LEU A 67 0.97 -12.15 31.55
N GLU A 68 1.43 -11.52 32.62
CA GLU A 68 2.24 -10.29 32.56
C GLU A 68 3.75 -10.59 32.42
N GLU A 69 4.10 -11.85 32.17
CA GLU A 69 5.49 -12.28 32.05
C GLU A 69 5.68 -13.37 31.00
N ASP A 70 6.88 -13.41 30.44
CA ASP A 70 7.28 -14.52 29.58
C ASP A 70 7.63 -15.74 30.41
N ASN A 71 7.31 -16.90 29.88
CA ASN A 71 7.64 -18.17 30.49
C ASN A 71 8.41 -19.03 29.51
N PHE A 72 9.19 -19.97 30.04
CA PHE A 72 9.93 -20.92 29.23
C PHE A 72 9.67 -22.36 29.68
N ARG A 73 9.43 -23.25 28.71
CA ARG A 73 9.25 -24.68 28.94
C ARG A 73 10.14 -25.51 28.01
N TYR A 74 10.85 -26.46 28.59
CA TYR A 74 11.60 -27.46 27.85
C TYR A 74 10.81 -28.77 27.77
N ILE A 75 10.78 -29.38 26.59
CA ILE A 75 10.12 -30.66 26.34
C ILE A 75 11.16 -31.60 25.70
N ASP A 76 11.30 -32.80 26.24
CA ASP A 76 12.19 -33.84 25.70
C ASP A 76 11.32 -34.96 25.12
N LEU A 77 11.32 -35.09 23.80
CA LEU A 77 10.60 -36.11 23.04
C LEU A 77 11.54 -37.16 22.45
N LYS A 78 12.80 -37.24 22.89
CA LYS A 78 13.80 -38.12 22.25
C LYS A 78 13.42 -39.58 22.27
N LYS A 79 12.70 -40.04 23.29
CA LYS A 79 12.28 -41.43 23.41
C LYS A 79 11.12 -41.75 22.48
N GLU A 80 10.19 -40.81 22.39
CA GLU A 80 8.96 -40.88 21.61
C GLU A 80 9.26 -40.81 20.10
N THR A 81 10.36 -40.15 19.73
CA THR A 81 10.77 -39.89 18.34
C THR A 81 11.94 -40.76 17.86
N ASP A 82 12.47 -41.65 18.71
CA ASP A 82 13.59 -42.52 18.35
C ASP A 82 13.15 -43.56 17.31
N GLY A 83 13.77 -43.51 16.12
CA GLY A 83 13.44 -44.41 15.01
C GLY A 83 12.12 -44.11 14.30
N ASP A 84 11.49 -42.96 14.58
CA ASP A 84 10.27 -42.56 13.89
C ASP A 84 10.60 -41.98 12.50
N LEU A 85 10.25 -42.75 11.46
CA LEU A 85 10.50 -42.40 10.07
C LEU A 85 9.57 -41.31 9.53
N ASN A 86 8.54 -40.89 10.28
CA ASN A 86 7.63 -39.83 9.85
C ASN A 86 8.18 -38.42 10.14
N ILE A 87 9.26 -38.33 10.91
CA ILE A 87 9.92 -37.07 11.25
C ILE A 87 10.91 -36.72 10.12
N GLU A 88 10.36 -36.50 8.93
CA GLU A 88 11.13 -36.16 7.73
C GLU A 88 10.97 -34.69 7.35
N GLY A 89 12.10 -34.00 7.22
CA GLY A 89 12.18 -32.67 6.62
C GLY A 89 12.68 -31.57 7.56
N PHE A 90 13.29 -30.56 6.95
CA PHE A 90 13.84 -29.38 7.61
C PHE A 90 12.77 -28.35 8.03
N ARG A 91 11.47 -28.63 7.84
CA ARG A 91 10.40 -27.67 8.12
C ARG A 91 9.87 -27.87 9.53
N PRO A 92 10.18 -26.97 10.49
CA PRO A 92 9.81 -27.16 11.89
C PRO A 92 8.29 -27.20 12.13
N GLU A 93 7.49 -26.56 11.27
CA GLU A 93 6.03 -26.52 11.37
C GLU A 93 5.39 -27.89 11.15
N ASN A 94 5.93 -28.66 10.22
CA ASN A 94 5.45 -30.02 9.94
C ASN A 94 5.72 -30.95 11.13
N ASN A 95 6.92 -30.83 11.71
CA ASN A 95 7.29 -31.61 12.90
C ASN A 95 6.39 -31.24 14.09
N LEU A 96 6.10 -29.95 14.31
CA LEU A 96 5.16 -29.52 15.36
C LEU A 96 3.74 -30.05 15.13
N ALA A 97 3.24 -29.99 13.89
CA ALA A 97 1.94 -30.53 13.55
C ALA A 97 1.86 -32.04 13.78
N TYR A 98 2.93 -32.77 13.44
CA TYR A 98 3.05 -34.21 13.69
C TYR A 98 3.08 -34.54 15.19
N PHE A 99 3.90 -33.84 15.97
CA PHE A 99 3.95 -34.04 17.43
C PHE A 99 2.59 -33.77 18.08
N ARG A 100 1.84 -32.79 17.57
CA ARG A 100 0.46 -32.52 17.99
C ARG A 100 -0.47 -33.66 17.61
N SER A 101 -0.45 -34.16 16.38
CA SER A 101 -1.37 -35.23 15.95
C SER A 101 -1.12 -36.56 16.66
N MET A 102 0.12 -36.80 17.06
CA MET A 102 0.51 -37.99 17.83
C MET A 102 0.26 -37.86 19.34
N GLY A 103 -0.14 -36.67 19.82
CA GLY A 103 -0.38 -36.43 21.24
C GLY A 103 0.89 -36.40 22.09
N PHE A 104 2.06 -36.14 21.49
CA PHE A 104 3.34 -36.04 22.23
C PHE A 104 3.47 -34.73 23.03
N LEU A 105 2.66 -33.75 22.69
CA LEU A 105 2.63 -32.44 23.32
C LEU A 105 1.38 -32.34 24.20
N ASN A 106 1.57 -31.95 25.46
CA ASN A 106 0.49 -31.75 26.43
C ASN A 106 -0.62 -30.84 25.87
N GLU A 107 -1.85 -31.03 26.36
CA GLU A 107 -3.02 -30.19 26.05
C GLU A 107 -2.87 -28.73 26.50
N ASP A 108 -1.83 -28.39 27.27
CA ASP A 108 -1.60 -27.04 27.82
C ASP A 108 -1.19 -26.00 26.77
N ILE A 109 -0.78 -26.42 25.55
CA ILE A 109 -0.38 -25.50 24.48
C ILE A 109 -1.63 -25.03 23.73
N ASN A 110 -1.86 -23.72 23.72
CA ASN A 110 -2.90 -23.11 22.92
C ASN A 110 -2.40 -22.91 21.48
N TRP A 111 -2.61 -23.93 20.67
CA TRP A 111 -2.20 -23.96 19.26
C TRP A 111 -2.80 -22.84 18.39
N GLU A 112 -3.93 -22.25 18.77
CA GLU A 112 -4.52 -21.11 18.05
C GLU A 112 -3.77 -19.80 18.32
N LYS A 113 -2.99 -19.75 19.40
CA LYS A 113 -2.19 -18.60 19.82
C LYS A 113 -0.69 -18.77 19.55
N VAL A 114 -0.28 -19.87 18.91
CA VAL A 114 1.10 -20.07 18.47
C VAL A 114 1.44 -19.04 17.40
N VAL A 115 2.55 -18.34 17.58
CA VAL A 115 3.01 -17.32 16.64
C VAL A 115 3.85 -17.98 15.53
N PRO A 116 3.41 -17.99 14.27
CA PRO A 116 4.11 -18.76 13.23
C PRO A 116 5.55 -18.32 12.99
N SER A 117 5.83 -17.01 13.05
CA SER A 117 7.19 -16.44 12.85
C SER A 117 8.18 -16.82 13.95
N SER A 118 7.69 -17.29 15.10
CA SER A 118 8.54 -17.76 16.21
C SER A 118 9.09 -19.18 16.02
N ILE A 119 8.54 -19.96 15.08
CA ILE A 119 8.88 -21.38 14.92
C ILE A 119 10.24 -21.52 14.23
N GLN A 120 11.26 -22.03 14.93
CA GLN A 120 12.64 -22.11 14.42
C GLN A 120 13.34 -23.40 14.88
N LEU A 121 14.23 -23.94 14.03
CA LEU A 121 15.14 -25.05 14.38
C LEU A 121 16.37 -24.56 15.16
N ILE A 122 16.13 -23.81 16.23
CA ILE A 122 17.17 -23.16 17.05
C ILE A 122 16.85 -23.42 18.51
N ASP A 123 17.87 -23.70 19.31
CA ASP A 123 17.73 -23.77 20.78
C ASP A 123 17.55 -22.36 21.34
N PHE A 124 16.58 -22.17 22.25
CA PHE A 124 16.44 -20.92 22.98
C PHE A 124 17.67 -20.54 23.81
N SER A 125 18.60 -21.49 24.07
CA SER A 125 19.91 -21.16 24.62
C SER A 125 20.72 -20.18 23.79
N SER A 126 20.48 -20.15 22.47
CA SER A 126 21.03 -19.17 21.53
C SER A 126 20.05 -17.99 21.39
N THR A 127 19.72 -17.36 22.52
CA THR A 127 18.66 -16.34 22.62
C THR A 127 18.81 -15.22 21.59
N ASP A 128 20.02 -14.72 21.36
CA ASP A 128 20.26 -13.68 20.36
C ASP A 128 19.88 -14.13 18.95
N GLN A 129 20.34 -15.32 18.54
CA GLN A 129 20.04 -15.88 17.24
C GLN A 129 18.54 -16.10 17.07
N TYR A 130 17.91 -16.76 18.04
CA TYR A 130 16.47 -17.01 18.02
C TYR A 130 15.66 -15.70 17.88
N THR A 131 16.03 -14.68 18.65
CA THR A 131 15.39 -13.36 18.61
C THR A 131 15.53 -12.72 17.24
N ASP A 132 16.74 -12.72 16.67
CA ASP A 132 17.02 -12.10 15.38
C ASP A 132 16.26 -12.80 14.25
N PHE A 133 16.19 -14.14 14.27
CA PHE A 133 15.43 -14.91 13.28
C PHE A 133 13.93 -14.65 13.37
N TRP A 134 13.37 -14.59 14.59
CA TRP A 134 11.96 -14.26 14.77
C TRP A 134 11.67 -12.83 14.29
N LEU A 135 12.42 -11.83 14.74
CA LEU A 135 12.22 -10.45 14.30
C LEU A 135 12.37 -10.29 12.79
N LYS A 136 13.29 -11.02 12.17
CA LYS A 136 13.41 -11.07 10.71
C LYS A 136 12.18 -11.70 10.06
N ALA A 137 11.67 -12.82 10.57
CA ALA A 137 10.47 -13.44 10.05
C ALA A 137 9.23 -12.54 10.21
N ASP A 138 9.11 -11.80 11.31
CA ASP A 138 8.08 -10.75 11.49
C ASP A 138 8.25 -9.65 10.43
N PHE A 139 9.47 -9.16 10.23
CA PHE A 139 9.76 -8.13 9.24
C PHE A 139 9.44 -8.60 7.81
N ASP A 140 9.91 -9.79 7.43
CA ASP A 140 9.67 -10.39 6.13
C ASP A 140 8.17 -10.66 5.93
N SER A 141 7.43 -11.03 6.97
CA SER A 141 5.97 -11.20 6.92
C SER A 141 5.26 -9.86 6.73
N ILE A 142 5.67 -8.81 7.42
CA ILE A 142 5.15 -7.45 7.24
C ILE A 142 5.42 -6.98 5.81
N GLU A 143 6.65 -7.12 5.31
CA GLU A 143 7.04 -6.73 3.96
C GLU A 143 6.32 -7.56 2.89
N ASN A 144 6.22 -8.88 3.07
CA ASN A 144 5.50 -9.76 2.16
C ASN A 144 3.98 -9.54 2.19
N ASN A 145 3.41 -9.16 3.32
CA ASN A 145 1.99 -8.78 3.38
C ASN A 145 1.74 -7.41 2.75
N LEU A 146 2.70 -6.49 2.84
CA LEU A 146 2.67 -5.22 2.11
C LEU A 146 2.79 -5.45 0.60
N SER A 147 3.65 -6.39 0.16
CA SER A 147 3.88 -6.69 -1.27
C SER A 147 2.84 -7.63 -1.90
N LYS A 148 2.38 -8.69 -1.21
CA LYS A 148 1.33 -9.61 -1.72
C LYS A 148 -0.05 -8.95 -1.81
N LYS A 149 -0.44 -8.09 -0.86
CA LYS A 149 -1.65 -7.26 -0.99
C LYS A 149 -1.59 -6.26 -2.16
N GLN A 150 -0.39 -5.98 -2.66
CA GLN A 150 -0.17 -5.11 -3.82
C GLN A 150 -0.58 -5.79 -5.13
N PHE A 151 -0.35 -7.10 -5.28
CA PHE A 151 -0.53 -7.83 -6.55
C PHE A 151 -1.83 -8.66 -6.67
N GLU A 152 -2.38 -9.24 -5.61
CA GLU A 152 -3.50 -10.21 -5.72
C GLU A 152 -4.90 -9.58 -5.88
N LEU A 153 -5.04 -8.25 -5.95
CA LEU A 153 -6.35 -7.57 -6.04
C LEU A 153 -6.54 -6.72 -7.30
N ILE A 154 -5.84 -7.04 -8.40
CA ILE A 154 -6.10 -6.39 -9.70
C ILE A 154 -7.22 -7.18 -10.43
N LYS A 155 -8.47 -6.92 -10.03
CA LYS A 155 -9.63 -7.06 -10.92
C LYS A 155 -10.48 -5.82 -10.80
N PHE A 156 -10.71 -5.18 -11.94
CA PHE A 156 -11.67 -4.10 -12.12
C PHE A 156 -13.05 -4.56 -11.62
N ASN A 157 -13.47 -4.11 -10.43
CA ASN A 157 -14.82 -4.37 -9.95
C ASN A 157 -15.73 -3.22 -10.41
N SER A 158 -16.24 -3.35 -11.63
CA SER A 158 -17.22 -2.45 -12.24
C SER A 158 -18.48 -2.24 -11.40
N ASN A 159 -18.82 -3.16 -10.48
CA ASN A 159 -20.04 -3.07 -9.68
C ASN A 159 -19.94 -2.11 -8.49
N LEU A 160 -18.73 -1.82 -7.98
CA LEU A 160 -18.55 -0.83 -6.90
C LEU A 160 -18.57 0.61 -7.45
N LEU A 161 -18.10 0.82 -8.67
CA LEU A 161 -18.16 2.10 -9.39
C LEU A 161 -19.53 2.40 -9.99
N ASN A 162 -20.41 1.42 -10.18
CA ASN A 162 -21.79 1.62 -10.68
C ASN A 162 -22.71 2.37 -9.69
N ARG A 163 -22.19 2.88 -8.56
CA ARG A 163 -22.81 3.96 -7.77
C ARG A 163 -22.30 5.35 -8.21
N SER A 164 -21.84 5.49 -9.46
CA SER A 164 -21.09 6.64 -10.00
C SER A 164 -21.85 7.96 -9.95
N SER A 165 -21.51 8.83 -9.02
CA SER A 165 -21.77 10.28 -9.11
C SER A 165 -20.80 11.00 -10.08
N PHE A 166 -19.69 10.37 -10.49
CA PHE A 166 -18.58 11.03 -11.19
C PHE A 166 -18.44 10.71 -12.70
N GLY A 167 -19.23 9.80 -13.26
CA GLY A 167 -19.26 9.58 -14.72
C GLY A 167 -17.96 9.05 -15.38
N PHE A 168 -17.06 8.41 -14.64
CA PHE A 168 -15.72 8.02 -15.14
C PHE A 168 -15.72 7.12 -16.38
N LYS A 169 -16.71 6.25 -16.56
CA LYS A 169 -16.82 5.41 -17.76
C LYS A 169 -16.97 6.25 -19.02
N GLU A 170 -17.82 7.27 -18.96
CA GLU A 170 -18.02 8.19 -20.08
C GLU A 170 -16.76 9.01 -20.33
N MET A 171 -16.14 9.51 -19.25
CA MET A 171 -14.88 10.26 -19.31
C MET A 171 -13.77 9.47 -20.02
N VAL A 172 -13.56 8.20 -19.65
CA VAL A 172 -12.58 7.32 -20.31
C VAL A 172 -12.88 7.16 -21.80
N ASN A 173 -14.16 6.93 -22.15
CA ASN A 173 -14.56 6.72 -23.53
C ASN A 173 -14.37 7.98 -24.39
N GLN A 174 -14.67 9.17 -23.87
CA GLN A 174 -14.56 10.43 -24.62
C GLN A 174 -13.12 10.95 -24.70
N VAL A 175 -12.34 10.78 -23.63
CA VAL A 175 -10.91 11.17 -23.62
C VAL A 175 -10.11 10.28 -24.56
N ALA A 176 -10.48 8.99 -24.69
CA ALA A 176 -9.93 8.03 -25.64
C ALA A 176 -8.38 7.95 -25.61
N ASP A 177 -7.80 8.04 -24.42
CA ASP A 177 -6.36 8.03 -24.18
C ASP A 177 -5.99 6.86 -23.24
N SER A 178 -5.09 5.99 -23.69
CA SER A 178 -4.71 4.78 -22.95
C SER A 178 -3.93 5.09 -21.68
N GLN A 179 -3.11 6.15 -21.67
CA GLN A 179 -2.39 6.60 -20.49
C GLN A 179 -3.36 7.21 -19.45
N PHE A 180 -4.31 8.03 -19.90
CA PHE A 180 -5.39 8.55 -19.03
C PHE A 180 -6.14 7.40 -18.35
N THR A 181 -6.53 6.41 -19.15
CA THR A 181 -7.30 5.25 -18.71
C THR A 181 -6.51 4.41 -17.71
N GLY A 182 -5.22 4.16 -17.99
CA GLY A 182 -4.32 3.44 -17.09
C GLY A 182 -4.20 4.11 -15.73
N ILE A 183 -3.88 5.40 -15.71
CA ILE A 183 -3.72 6.18 -14.48
C ILE A 183 -5.03 6.24 -13.69
N LEU A 184 -6.18 6.48 -14.35
CA LEU A 184 -7.47 6.52 -13.67
C LEU A 184 -7.82 5.15 -13.04
N ASN A 185 -7.52 4.05 -13.73
CA ASN A 185 -7.73 2.72 -13.17
C ASN A 185 -6.85 2.46 -11.93
N GLU A 186 -5.59 2.89 -11.93
CA GLU A 186 -4.70 2.78 -10.78
C GLU A 186 -5.21 3.61 -9.59
N ILE A 187 -5.65 4.84 -9.84
CA ILE A 187 -6.26 5.73 -8.83
C ILE A 187 -7.48 5.07 -8.20
N LEU A 188 -8.42 4.58 -9.02
CA LEU A 188 -9.63 3.93 -8.53
C LEU A 188 -9.32 2.63 -7.79
N GLY A 189 -8.31 1.89 -8.22
CA GLY A 189 -7.77 0.73 -7.51
C GLY A 189 -7.24 1.09 -6.13
N ALA A 190 -6.49 2.19 -6.01
CA ALA A 190 -5.97 2.69 -4.74
C ALA A 190 -7.10 3.19 -3.81
N TYR A 191 -8.05 3.96 -4.34
CA TYR A 191 -9.22 4.44 -3.60
C TYR A 191 -10.02 3.30 -2.97
N ASN A 192 -10.36 2.27 -3.77
CA ASN A 192 -11.12 1.12 -3.30
C ASN A 192 -10.40 0.30 -2.21
N LYS A 193 -9.07 0.43 -2.10
CA LYS A 193 -8.23 -0.21 -1.08
C LYS A 193 -8.02 0.66 0.17
N GLY A 194 -8.63 1.85 0.22
CA GLY A 194 -8.39 2.83 1.30
C GLY A 194 -7.02 3.50 1.23
N TRP A 195 -6.30 3.37 0.10
CA TRP A 195 -5.01 4.04 -0.12
C TRP A 195 -5.23 5.46 -0.60
N PHE A 196 -5.91 6.24 0.24
CA PHE A 196 -6.39 7.57 -0.10
C PHE A 196 -5.27 8.54 -0.44
N TYR A 197 -4.12 8.45 0.23
CA TYR A 197 -2.93 9.24 -0.09
C TYR A 197 -2.44 8.98 -1.52
N VAL A 198 -2.29 7.71 -1.90
CA VAL A 198 -1.83 7.30 -3.24
C VAL A 198 -2.81 7.79 -4.29
N SER A 199 -4.11 7.55 -4.07
CA SER A 199 -5.18 8.01 -4.96
C SER A 199 -5.13 9.53 -5.14
N ALA A 200 -5.12 10.30 -4.05
CA ALA A 200 -5.09 11.77 -4.11
C ALA A 200 -3.83 12.33 -4.77
N SER A 201 -2.66 11.70 -4.56
CA SER A 201 -1.40 12.16 -5.14
C SER A 201 -1.37 12.09 -6.67
N ALA A 202 -2.11 11.15 -7.26
CA ALA A 202 -2.13 10.89 -8.70
C ALA A 202 -3.24 11.63 -9.47
N ILE A 203 -4.37 11.99 -8.81
CA ILE A 203 -5.50 12.69 -9.48
C ILE A 203 -5.08 14.01 -10.13
N GLY A 204 -4.12 14.73 -9.53
CA GLY A 204 -3.60 15.99 -10.07
C GLY A 204 -3.08 15.85 -11.51
N GLY A 205 -2.41 14.74 -11.82
CA GLY A 205 -1.89 14.49 -13.17
C GLY A 205 -3.00 14.32 -14.20
N LEU A 206 -4.12 13.71 -13.83
CA LEU A 206 -5.28 13.59 -14.72
C LEU A 206 -5.95 14.93 -14.99
N ILE A 207 -6.07 15.80 -13.97
CA ILE A 207 -6.60 17.16 -14.12
C ILE A 207 -5.71 17.95 -15.09
N GLU A 208 -4.38 17.93 -14.87
CA GLU A 208 -3.41 18.58 -15.75
C GLU A 208 -3.49 18.06 -17.18
N MET A 209 -3.64 16.74 -17.36
CA MET A 209 -3.77 16.15 -18.68
C MET A 209 -5.07 16.55 -19.40
N LEU A 210 -6.19 16.68 -18.68
CA LEU A 210 -7.43 17.20 -19.28
C LEU A 210 -7.31 18.68 -19.67
N LEU A 211 -6.68 19.51 -18.85
CA LEU A 211 -6.46 20.92 -19.15
C LEU A 211 -5.53 21.10 -20.37
N TYR A 212 -4.48 20.27 -20.46
CA TYR A 212 -3.60 20.25 -21.61
C TYR A 212 -4.36 19.83 -22.88
N LYS A 213 -5.09 18.70 -22.84
CA LYS A 213 -5.91 18.24 -23.97
C LYS A 213 -6.99 19.24 -24.37
N THR A 214 -7.55 19.99 -23.41
CA THR A 214 -8.49 21.08 -23.69
C THR A 214 -7.84 22.13 -24.59
N ALA A 215 -6.61 22.56 -24.27
CA ALA A 215 -5.88 23.53 -25.08
C ALA A 215 -5.53 22.97 -26.48
N VAL A 216 -5.13 21.69 -26.56
CA VAL A 216 -4.85 20.99 -27.83
C VAL A 216 -6.10 20.93 -28.72
N ASN A 217 -7.26 20.58 -28.16
CA ASN A 217 -8.51 20.48 -28.91
C ASN A 217 -8.92 21.82 -29.58
N TYR A 218 -8.53 22.96 -29.01
CA TYR A 218 -8.73 24.29 -29.61
C TYR A 218 -7.54 24.76 -30.48
N GLY A 219 -6.49 23.96 -30.64
CA GLY A 219 -5.25 24.35 -31.36
C GLY A 219 -4.45 25.45 -30.65
N LYS A 220 -4.42 25.43 -29.31
CA LYS A 220 -3.79 26.44 -28.43
C LYS A 220 -2.83 25.83 -27.41
N ASP A 221 -2.13 24.77 -27.80
CA ASP A 221 -1.19 23.98 -27.00
C ASP A 221 0.13 24.72 -26.67
N ASN A 222 0.32 25.92 -27.22
CA ASN A 222 1.41 26.81 -26.87
C ASN A 222 1.24 27.42 -25.46
N PHE A 223 1.67 26.69 -24.43
CA PHE A 223 1.82 27.25 -23.09
C PHE A 223 3.04 28.17 -23.05
N GLU A 224 2.88 29.37 -22.50
CA GLU A 224 4.03 30.24 -22.20
C GLU A 224 4.92 29.53 -21.17
N THR A 225 6.02 28.95 -21.63
CA THR A 225 7.03 28.35 -20.77
C THR A 225 8.43 28.75 -21.21
N GLN A 226 9.30 28.95 -20.23
CA GLN A 226 10.70 28.60 -20.38
C GLN A 226 10.78 27.11 -20.01
N ARG A 227 11.04 26.24 -20.99
CA ARG A 227 11.28 24.78 -20.93
C ARG A 227 10.87 24.03 -19.64
N ASP A 228 9.92 23.10 -19.82
CA ASP A 228 9.70 21.87 -19.03
C ASP A 228 8.96 21.94 -17.68
N LYS A 229 8.40 23.09 -17.27
CA LYS A 229 7.58 23.15 -16.03
C LYS A 229 6.31 23.99 -16.19
N ILE A 230 5.26 23.38 -16.76
CA ILE A 230 3.91 23.98 -16.71
C ILE A 230 3.44 23.94 -15.26
N THR A 231 3.04 25.11 -14.74
CA THR A 231 2.50 25.23 -13.37
C THR A 231 1.02 25.60 -13.41
N LYS A 232 0.35 25.54 -12.25
CA LYS A 232 -1.02 26.08 -12.07
C LYS A 232 -1.20 27.46 -12.71
N LYS A 233 -0.25 28.39 -12.52
CA LYS A 233 -0.35 29.75 -13.06
C LYS A 233 -0.44 29.75 -14.60
N ASN A 234 0.26 28.83 -15.25
CA ASN A 234 0.21 28.69 -16.70
C ASN A 234 -1.16 28.15 -17.15
N TYR A 235 -1.71 27.16 -16.46
CA TYR A 235 -3.05 26.66 -16.75
C TYR A 235 -4.13 27.72 -16.54
N VAL A 236 -4.11 28.47 -15.42
CA VAL A 236 -5.05 29.58 -15.19
C VAL A 236 -4.97 30.62 -16.30
N LYS A 237 -3.76 31.01 -16.71
CA LYS A 237 -3.56 31.95 -17.82
C LYS A 237 -4.14 31.40 -19.13
N LYS A 238 -3.86 30.13 -19.45
CA LYS A 238 -4.39 29.47 -20.65
C LYS A 238 -5.92 29.37 -20.63
N MET A 239 -6.53 29.04 -19.49
CA MET A 239 -7.99 28.99 -19.38
C MET A 239 -8.65 30.35 -19.58
N ARG A 240 -8.03 31.44 -19.10
CA ARG A 240 -8.49 32.81 -19.40
C ARG A 240 -8.38 33.16 -20.89
N GLU A 241 -7.31 32.74 -21.55
CA GLU A 241 -7.13 32.89 -23.00
C GLU A 241 -8.21 32.13 -23.78
N LEU A 242 -8.41 30.86 -23.45
CA LEU A 242 -9.42 30.00 -24.09
C LEU A 242 -10.84 30.53 -23.85
N ARG A 243 -11.16 31.01 -22.65
CA ARG A 243 -12.43 31.69 -22.39
C ARG A 243 -12.65 32.81 -23.40
N ASN A 244 -11.69 33.73 -23.55
CA ASN A 244 -11.82 34.88 -24.45
C ASN A 244 -11.95 34.47 -25.93
N PHE A 245 -11.19 33.44 -26.33
CA PHE A 245 -11.26 32.87 -27.68
C PHE A 245 -12.64 32.28 -27.97
N THR A 246 -13.19 31.51 -27.02
CA THR A 246 -14.40 30.71 -27.24
C THR A 246 -15.72 31.49 -27.06
N GLN A 247 -15.72 32.73 -26.54
CA GLN A 247 -16.97 33.48 -26.23
C GLN A 247 -17.93 33.67 -27.39
N LYS A 248 -17.46 33.57 -28.64
CA LYS A 248 -18.26 33.74 -29.86
C LYS A 248 -18.66 32.42 -30.52
N LEU A 249 -18.21 31.29 -29.97
CA LEU A 249 -18.55 29.96 -30.48
C LEU A 249 -19.94 29.54 -29.99
N ASP A 250 -20.45 28.44 -30.53
CA ASP A 250 -21.67 27.83 -30.00
C ASP A 250 -21.50 27.48 -28.52
N GLU A 251 -22.57 27.63 -27.73
CA GLU A 251 -22.55 27.42 -26.27
C GLU A 251 -21.90 26.09 -25.84
N LYS A 252 -22.14 25.03 -26.62
CA LYS A 252 -21.58 23.68 -26.38
C LYS A 252 -20.07 23.59 -26.60
N GLN A 253 -19.45 24.61 -27.16
CA GLN A 253 -18.02 24.74 -27.46
C GLN A 253 -17.37 25.85 -26.62
N GLN A 254 -18.12 26.53 -25.75
CA GLN A 254 -17.58 27.62 -24.94
C GLN A 254 -16.88 27.11 -23.68
N ILE A 255 -15.79 27.78 -23.33
CA ILE A 255 -15.13 27.63 -22.03
C ILE A 255 -15.60 28.75 -21.12
N HIS A 256 -16.31 28.38 -20.06
CA HIS A 256 -16.67 29.28 -18.97
C HIS A 256 -15.61 29.17 -17.87
N PHE A 257 -14.79 30.20 -17.72
CA PHE A 257 -13.73 30.27 -16.71
C PHE A 257 -13.80 31.63 -15.98
N ASP A 258 -14.68 31.72 -14.99
CA ASP A 258 -14.88 32.92 -14.19
C ASP A 258 -14.01 32.97 -12.92
N ALA A 259 -14.23 33.96 -12.06
CA ALA A 259 -13.48 34.09 -10.82
C ALA A 259 -13.70 32.92 -9.84
N LEU A 260 -14.88 32.28 -9.88
CA LEU A 260 -15.18 31.12 -9.05
C LEU A 260 -14.46 29.87 -9.59
N ASP A 261 -14.34 29.74 -10.90
CA ASP A 261 -13.57 28.66 -11.54
C ASP A 261 -12.09 28.75 -11.20
N GLU A 262 -11.53 29.96 -11.23
CA GLU A 262 -10.16 30.19 -10.82
C GLU A 262 -9.94 29.87 -9.35
N LEU A 263 -10.86 30.29 -8.47
CA LEU A 263 -10.81 29.94 -7.05
C LEU A 263 -10.91 28.42 -6.83
N THR A 264 -11.75 27.75 -7.62
CA THR A 264 -11.93 26.29 -7.55
C THR A 264 -10.66 25.58 -7.99
N MET A 265 -10.06 25.98 -9.12
CA MET A 265 -8.77 25.46 -9.57
C MET A 265 -7.68 25.71 -8.53
N ASP A 266 -7.66 26.88 -7.90
CA ASP A 266 -6.71 27.20 -6.83
C ASP A 266 -6.86 26.27 -5.63
N ARG A 267 -8.09 26.03 -5.18
CA ARG A 267 -8.40 25.06 -4.13
C ARG A 267 -7.90 23.67 -4.52
N ASP A 268 -8.20 23.20 -5.73
CA ASP A 268 -7.88 21.84 -6.18
C ASP A 268 -6.37 21.61 -6.25
N TYR A 269 -5.62 22.59 -6.76
CA TYR A 269 -4.14 22.56 -6.77
C TYR A 269 -3.55 22.66 -5.36
N LEU A 270 -4.13 23.45 -4.47
CA LEU A 270 -3.69 23.51 -3.06
C LEU A 270 -3.95 22.19 -2.34
N THR A 271 -5.11 21.57 -2.53
CA THR A 271 -5.42 20.24 -2.00
C THR A 271 -4.43 19.21 -2.53
N ARG A 272 -4.18 19.18 -3.84
CA ARG A 272 -3.17 18.30 -4.45
C ARG A 272 -1.77 18.52 -3.86
N ASN A 273 -1.34 19.77 -3.75
CA ASN A 273 -0.01 20.12 -3.24
C ASN A 273 0.12 19.85 -1.73
N ALA A 274 -0.95 20.03 -0.96
CA ALA A 274 -0.99 19.66 0.44
C ALA A 274 -0.74 18.15 0.58
N VAL A 275 -1.45 17.33 -0.22
CA VAL A 275 -1.24 15.88 -0.25
C VAL A 275 0.18 15.53 -0.66
N SER A 276 0.70 16.06 -1.78
CA SER A 276 1.99 15.63 -2.32
C SER A 276 3.23 16.18 -1.61
N HIS A 277 3.14 17.31 -0.90
CA HIS A 277 4.30 18.02 -0.36
C HIS A 277 4.26 18.33 1.13
N TYR A 278 3.08 18.30 1.79
CA TYR A 278 2.94 18.82 3.15
C TYR A 278 2.20 17.92 4.15
N THR A 279 1.45 16.91 3.70
CA THR A 279 0.81 15.95 4.62
C THR A 279 1.82 14.89 5.09
N SER A 280 1.68 14.43 6.33
CA SER A 280 2.43 13.30 6.93
C SER A 280 2.08 11.93 6.31
N GLY A 281 1.55 11.91 5.07
CA GLY A 281 1.04 10.70 4.42
C GLY A 281 -0.41 10.35 4.77
N PHE A 282 -1.16 11.23 5.44
CA PHE A 282 -2.56 11.00 5.82
C PHE A 282 -3.51 11.83 4.97
N VAL A 283 -4.43 11.13 4.28
CA VAL A 283 -5.54 11.68 3.49
C VAL A 283 -6.76 10.83 3.79
N ASN A 284 -7.92 11.45 3.97
CA ASN A 284 -9.18 10.76 4.20
C ASN A 284 -10.01 10.60 2.90
N GLU A 285 -11.02 9.74 2.95
CA GLU A 285 -11.89 9.43 1.80
C GLU A 285 -12.50 10.68 1.16
N ARG A 286 -13.01 11.62 1.97
CA ARG A 286 -13.69 12.84 1.49
C ARG A 286 -12.74 13.79 0.73
N GLU A 287 -11.47 13.80 1.10
CA GLU A 287 -10.45 14.58 0.40
C GLU A 287 -10.20 14.00 -1.01
N VAL A 288 -10.22 12.67 -1.16
CA VAL A 288 -10.12 12.03 -2.47
C VAL A 288 -11.40 12.26 -3.29
N GLU A 289 -12.57 12.12 -2.68
CA GLU A 289 -13.84 12.41 -3.36
C GLU A 289 -13.93 13.87 -3.84
N SER A 290 -13.40 14.82 -3.06
CA SER A 290 -13.32 16.22 -3.47
C SER A 290 -12.43 16.40 -4.71
N LEU A 291 -11.34 15.64 -4.82
CA LEU A 291 -10.48 15.60 -6.00
C LEU A 291 -11.15 14.89 -7.20
N PHE A 292 -12.00 13.89 -6.96
CA PHE A 292 -12.86 13.30 -8.00
C PHE A 292 -13.88 14.30 -8.54
N VAL A 293 -14.48 15.14 -7.68
CA VAL A 293 -15.32 16.27 -8.10
C VAL A 293 -14.51 17.23 -8.96
N ALA A 294 -13.29 17.58 -8.56
CA ALA A 294 -12.40 18.45 -9.33
C ALA A 294 -12.09 17.90 -10.74
N LEU A 295 -11.75 16.60 -10.82
CA LEU A 295 -11.52 15.91 -12.09
C LEU A 295 -12.78 15.93 -12.97
N THR A 296 -13.94 15.63 -12.38
CA THR A 296 -15.23 15.61 -13.09
C THR A 296 -15.59 17.01 -13.60
N ASN A 297 -15.41 18.05 -12.79
CA ASN A 297 -15.66 19.43 -13.21
C ASN A 297 -14.71 19.86 -14.34
N THR A 298 -13.43 19.49 -14.24
CA THR A 298 -12.45 19.76 -15.31
C THR A 298 -12.87 19.09 -16.61
N TYR A 299 -13.32 17.84 -16.54
CA TYR A 299 -13.84 17.10 -17.68
C TYR A 299 -15.08 17.76 -18.29
N THR A 300 -16.13 17.98 -17.49
CA THR A 300 -17.42 18.45 -17.99
C THR A 300 -17.38 19.90 -18.45
N ARG A 301 -16.69 20.78 -17.72
CA ARG A 301 -16.68 22.23 -17.99
C ARG A 301 -15.67 22.64 -19.04
N TYR A 302 -14.59 21.88 -19.21
CA TYR A 302 -13.49 22.29 -20.09
C TYR A 302 -13.23 21.28 -21.21
N PHE A 303 -13.01 20.01 -20.87
CA PHE A 303 -12.67 19.02 -21.87
C PHE A 303 -13.84 18.77 -22.85
N VAL A 304 -15.06 18.56 -22.36
CA VAL A 304 -16.22 18.28 -23.21
C VAL A 304 -16.49 19.40 -24.24
N PRO A 305 -16.55 20.69 -23.87
CA PRO A 305 -16.71 21.75 -24.86
C PRO A 305 -15.58 21.81 -25.89
N SER A 306 -14.34 21.57 -25.45
CA SER A 306 -13.19 21.54 -26.35
C SER A 306 -13.28 20.38 -27.35
N LYS A 307 -13.78 19.22 -26.92
CA LYS A 307 -13.96 18.06 -27.78
C LYS A 307 -15.06 18.31 -28.82
N ASN A 308 -16.17 18.93 -28.41
CA ASN A 308 -17.22 19.35 -29.34
C ASN A 308 -16.69 20.33 -30.39
N TYR A 309 -15.77 21.22 -30.02
CA TYR A 309 -15.11 22.11 -30.97
C TYR A 309 -14.26 21.30 -31.96
N ALA A 310 -13.34 20.46 -31.47
CA ALA A 310 -12.44 19.64 -32.29
C ALA A 310 -13.21 18.74 -33.28
N ASP A 311 -14.30 18.13 -32.84
CA ASP A 311 -15.13 17.25 -33.70
C ASP A 311 -15.83 17.99 -34.83
N SER A 312 -16.12 19.27 -34.63
CA SER A 312 -16.72 20.15 -35.65
C SER A 312 -15.70 20.91 -36.51
N HIS A 313 -14.42 20.88 -36.12
CA HIS A 313 -13.32 21.62 -36.77
C HIS A 313 -12.08 20.72 -36.95
N PRO A 314 -12.21 19.57 -37.66
CA PRO A 314 -11.13 18.58 -37.78
C PRO A 314 -9.86 19.13 -38.46
N GLU A 315 -9.98 20.18 -39.27
CA GLU A 315 -8.87 20.88 -39.92
C GLU A 315 -7.87 21.51 -38.93
N HIS A 316 -8.32 21.84 -37.71
CA HIS A 316 -7.48 22.40 -36.67
C HIS A 316 -6.77 21.32 -35.83
N THR A 317 -7.27 20.08 -35.86
CA THR A 317 -6.72 18.95 -35.09
C THR A 317 -5.64 18.19 -35.87
N LEU A 318 -5.72 18.18 -37.21
CA LEU A 318 -4.81 17.43 -38.10
C LEU A 318 -3.37 17.98 -38.16
N ASN A 319 -3.14 19.25 -37.82
CA ASN A 319 -1.80 19.85 -37.86
C ASN A 319 -0.88 19.40 -36.70
N HIS A 320 -1.40 18.71 -35.68
CA HIS A 320 -0.62 18.27 -34.52
C HIS A 320 -0.16 16.79 -34.60
N LEU A 321 -0.69 15.99 -35.53
CA LEU A 321 -0.28 14.58 -35.71
C LEU A 321 0.94 14.43 -36.64
N THR A 322 1.27 15.46 -37.43
CA THR A 322 2.39 15.38 -38.39
C THR A 322 3.74 15.80 -37.79
N GLU A 323 3.76 16.39 -36.59
CA GLU A 323 5.01 16.84 -35.92
C GLU A 323 5.48 15.89 -34.80
N SER A 324 4.65 14.98 -34.30
CA SER A 324 5.04 14.00 -33.27
C SER A 324 5.61 12.68 -33.81
N ASP A 325 5.58 12.49 -35.13
CA ASP A 325 6.08 11.30 -35.83
C ASP A 325 7.41 11.56 -36.60
N GLN A 326 8.10 12.66 -36.29
CA GLN A 326 9.50 12.95 -36.70
C GLN A 326 10.37 13.14 -35.46
#